data_AF-A0A1G7N9W0-F1
#
_entry.id   AF-A0A1G7N9W0-F1
#
_cell.length_a   1.000
_cell.length_b   1.000
_cell.length_c   1.000
_cell.angle_alpha   90.00
_cell.angle_beta   90.00
_cell.angle_gamma   90.00
#
_symmetry.space_group_name_H-M   'P 1'
#
loop_
_entity.id
_entity.type
_entity.pdbx_description
1 polymer ?
#
loop_
_entity_poly.entity_id
_entity_poly.type
_entity_poly.pdbx_seq_one_letter_code
_entity_poly.pdbx_strand_id
1 'polypeptide(L)'
;MATRLDITQWRKRLERRGWYNGNRFSPPKHEMVEYHAVWKGRIYSGRGRLADYDHTDWWRPGTHVYLLLRRHNVQEVVWRKVDRRAIRPMPQDSTPDY
;
A
#
# COMPACT_ATOMS: atom_id res chain seq x y z
N MET A 1 3.06 -13.07 -19.10
CA MET A 1 3.61 -12.37 -17.92
C MET A 1 3.87 -10.92 -18.30
N ALA A 2 3.66 -9.96 -17.40
CA ALA A 2 3.97 -8.56 -17.67
C ALA A 2 5.48 -8.36 -17.82
N THR A 3 5.91 -7.60 -18.83
CA THR A 3 7.33 -7.29 -19.03
C THR A 3 7.81 -6.25 -18.02
N ARG A 4 9.14 -6.13 -17.85
CA ARG A 4 9.75 -5.07 -17.04
C ARG A 4 9.36 -3.67 -17.54
N LEU A 5 9.19 -3.52 -18.85
CA LEU A 5 8.74 -2.28 -19.47
C LEU A 5 7.30 -1.96 -19.06
N ASP A 6 6.40 -2.94 -19.10
CA ASP A 6 4.99 -2.77 -18.70
C ASP A 6 4.86 -2.34 -17.24
N ILE A 7 5.62 -2.99 -16.35
CA ILE A 7 5.67 -2.67 -14.92
C ILE A 7 6.19 -1.24 -14.71
N THR A 8 7.22 -0.83 -15.45
CA THR A 8 7.78 0.53 -15.38
C THR A 8 6.76 1.57 -15.87
N GLN A 9 6.07 1.30 -16.97
CA GLN A 9 5.05 2.19 -17.52
C GLN A 9 3.83 2.29 -16.59
N TRP A 10 3.42 1.18 -15.98
CA TRP A 10 2.39 1.15 -14.94
C TRP A 10 2.76 2.06 -13.78
N ARG A 11 3.97 1.93 -13.22
CA ARG A 11 4.46 2.81 -12.15
C ARG A 11 4.42 4.27 -12.57
N LYS A 12 5.02 4.62 -13.71
CA LYS A 12 5.05 6.01 -14.22
C LYS A 12 3.64 6.59 -14.41
N ARG A 13 2.67 5.78 -14.83
CA ARG A 13 1.26 6.22 -14.95
C ARG A 13 0.65 6.55 -13.59
N LEU A 14 0.94 5.77 -12.55
CA LEU A 14 0.48 6.06 -11.20
C LEU A 14 1.17 7.29 -10.61
N GLU A 15 2.46 7.48 -10.85
CA GLU A 15 3.17 8.70 -10.43
C GLU A 15 2.56 9.97 -11.00
N ARG A 16 2.19 9.96 -12.29
CA ARG A 16 1.47 11.09 -12.91
C ARG A 16 0.09 11.35 -12.30
N ARG A 17 -0.49 10.37 -11.59
CA ARG A 17 -1.77 10.49 -10.87
C ARG A 17 -1.58 10.84 -9.39
N GLY A 18 -0.38 11.30 -9.00
CA GLY A 18 -0.08 11.71 -7.63
C GLY A 18 0.30 10.57 -6.67
N TRP A 19 0.63 9.39 -7.20
CA TRP A 19 1.21 8.33 -6.38
C TRP A 19 2.72 8.54 -6.20
N TYR A 20 3.23 8.19 -5.03
CA TYR A 20 4.65 8.22 -4.71
C TYR A 20 5.31 6.90 -5.04
N ASN A 21 6.51 6.99 -5.61
CA ASN A 21 7.39 5.84 -5.80
C ASN A 21 7.88 5.35 -4.43
N GLY A 22 7.47 4.15 -4.02
CA GLY A 22 7.92 3.61 -2.73
C GLY A 22 9.44 3.46 -2.70
N ASN A 23 10.07 3.05 -3.80
CA ASN A 23 11.54 2.88 -3.88
C ASN A 23 12.32 4.19 -3.69
N ARG A 24 11.68 5.36 -3.85
CA ARG A 24 12.31 6.67 -3.64
C ARG A 24 11.81 7.39 -2.38
N PHE A 25 10.55 7.18 -2.02
CA PHE A 25 9.89 7.87 -0.92
C PHE A 25 9.28 6.85 0.02
N SER A 26 9.66 6.91 1.29
CA SER A 26 9.06 6.07 2.32
C SER A 26 7.65 6.57 2.67
N PRO A 27 6.66 5.68 2.77
CA PRO A 27 5.33 6.04 3.24
C PRO A 27 5.35 6.54 4.69
N PRO A 28 4.50 7.51 5.05
CA PRO A 28 4.36 8.00 6.42
C PRO A 28 3.89 6.90 7.37
N LYS A 29 4.44 6.87 8.59
CA LYS A 29 4.15 5.78 9.54
C LYS A 29 2.72 5.82 10.11
N HIS A 30 2.26 6.99 10.52
CA HIS A 30 1.01 7.17 11.27
C HIS A 30 -0.17 7.61 10.40
N GLU A 31 0.03 7.78 9.10
CA GLU A 31 -1.03 8.19 8.18
C GLU A 31 -1.60 6.98 7.44
N MET A 32 -2.88 7.07 7.09
CA MET A 32 -3.53 6.05 6.27
C MET A 32 -2.99 6.16 4.84
N VAL A 33 -2.40 5.09 4.33
CA VAL A 33 -1.92 5.01 2.95
C VAL A 33 -2.63 3.91 2.19
N GLU A 34 -2.79 4.13 0.89
CA GLU A 34 -3.14 3.10 -0.07
C GLU A 34 -1.88 2.78 -0.89
N TYR A 35 -1.70 1.52 -1.26
CA TYR A 35 -0.51 1.09 -1.99
C TYR A 35 -0.81 0.01 -3.03
N HIS A 36 0.07 -0.07 -4.01
CA HIS A 36 0.17 -1.17 -4.95
C HIS A 36 1.61 -1.64 -5.05
N ALA A 37 1.83 -2.95 -4.98
CA ALA A 37 3.14 -3.58 -5.10
C ALA A 37 3.09 -4.69 -6.14
N VAL A 38 4.11 -4.77 -6.99
CA VAL A 38 4.29 -5.89 -7.92
C VAL A 38 5.24 -6.89 -7.27
N TRP A 39 4.72 -8.06 -6.94
CA TRP A 39 5.48 -9.13 -6.28
C TRP A 39 5.19 -10.47 -6.96
N LYS A 40 6.23 -11.23 -7.27
CA LYS A 40 6.12 -12.52 -7.98
C LYS A 40 5.23 -12.45 -9.25
N GLY A 41 5.33 -11.35 -10.00
CA GLY A 41 4.58 -11.13 -11.24
C GLY A 41 3.09 -10.83 -11.06
N ARG A 42 2.63 -10.54 -9.83
CA ARG A 42 1.24 -10.16 -9.52
C ARG A 42 1.19 -8.80 -8.83
N ILE A 43 0.09 -8.08 -9.01
CA ILE A 43 -0.17 -6.83 -8.29
C ILE A 43 -0.90 -7.14 -6.99
N TYR A 44 -0.34 -6.69 -5.89
CA TYR A 44 -0.94 -6.71 -4.56
C TYR A 44 -1.31 -5.28 -4.19
N SER A 45 -2.53 -5.10 -3.71
CA SER A 45 -3.06 -3.81 -3.32
C SER A 45 -3.48 -3.86 -1.87
N GLY A 46 -3.36 -2.75 -1.16
CA GLY A 46 -3.78 -2.68 0.22
C GLY A 46 -3.91 -1.25 0.72
N ARG A 47 -4.51 -1.13 1.89
CA ARG A 47 -4.68 0.14 2.59
C ARG A 47 -4.47 -0.08 4.08
N GLY A 48 -3.72 0.80 4.72
CA GLY A 48 -3.50 0.75 6.17
C GLY A 48 -2.56 1.83 6.66
N ARG A 49 -2.40 1.92 7.98
CA ARG A 49 -1.33 2.73 8.59
C ARG A 49 -0.18 1.80 8.92
N LEU A 50 1.05 2.26 8.71
CA LEU A 50 2.21 1.44 9.01
C LEU A 50 2.37 1.19 10.52
N ALA A 51 1.91 2.13 11.34
CA ALA A 51 1.92 2.02 12.79
C ALA A 51 0.99 0.92 13.34
N ASP A 52 0.02 0.44 12.54
CA ASP A 52 -0.95 -0.56 12.98
C ASP A 52 -0.41 -2.00 12.84
N TYR A 53 0.75 -2.17 12.21
CA TYR A 53 1.33 -3.50 11.98
C TYR A 53 2.41 -3.85 13.00
N ASP A 54 2.47 -5.12 13.36
CA ASP A 54 3.44 -5.65 14.31
C ASP A 54 4.83 -5.81 13.65
N HIS A 55 5.88 -5.73 14.46
CA HIS A 55 7.26 -5.99 14.05
C HIS A 55 7.43 -7.40 13.46
N THR A 56 6.60 -8.36 13.87
CA THR A 56 6.61 -9.72 13.30
C THR A 56 6.14 -9.76 11.85
N ASP A 57 5.25 -8.84 11.42
CA ASP A 57 4.77 -8.77 10.04
C ASP A 57 5.87 -8.40 9.05
N TRP A 58 6.96 -7.77 9.52
CA TRP A 58 8.15 -7.50 8.71
C TRP A 58 8.74 -8.78 8.12
N TRP A 59 8.72 -9.87 8.86
CA TRP A 59 9.37 -11.12 8.47
C TRP A 59 8.48 -12.05 7.66
N ARG A 60 7.16 -11.84 7.71
CA ARG A 60 6.14 -12.70 7.07
C ARG A 60 5.93 -12.30 5.60
N PRO A 61 6.32 -13.12 4.62
CA PRO A 61 6.15 -12.80 3.22
C PRO A 61 4.68 -12.58 2.84
N GLY A 62 4.41 -11.50 2.11
CA GLY A 62 3.08 -11.17 1.60
C GLY A 62 2.21 -10.31 2.52
N THR A 63 2.64 -10.00 3.75
CA THR A 63 1.97 -8.99 4.58
C THR A 63 2.11 -7.59 3.98
N HIS A 64 1.24 -6.68 4.40
CA HIS A 64 1.29 -5.29 3.99
C HIS A 64 2.65 -4.63 4.30
N VAL A 65 3.20 -4.88 5.49
CA VAL A 65 4.54 -4.41 5.90
C VAL A 65 5.64 -5.00 5.02
N TYR A 66 5.57 -6.30 4.74
CA TYR A 66 6.58 -6.96 3.90
C TYR A 66 6.62 -6.34 2.51
N LEU A 67 5.45 -6.12 1.90
CA LEU A 67 5.34 -5.58 0.55
C LEU A 67 5.69 -4.09 0.49
N LEU A 68 5.32 -3.31 1.50
CA LEU A 68 5.47 -1.85 1.50
C LEU A 68 6.83 -1.38 2.01
N LEU A 69 7.39 -2.03 3.04
CA LEU A 69 8.59 -1.58 3.75
C LEU A 69 9.79 -2.50 3.53
N ARG A 70 9.65 -3.82 3.74
CA ARG A 70 10.78 -4.75 3.55
C ARG A 70 11.16 -4.91 2.09
N ARG A 71 10.16 -4.92 1.19
CA ARG A 71 10.31 -4.92 -0.28
C ARG A 71 11.19 -6.02 -0.86
N HIS A 72 11.37 -7.10 -0.12
CA HIS A 72 12.21 -8.20 -0.57
C HIS A 72 11.56 -8.91 -1.77
N ASN A 73 12.28 -8.96 -2.90
CA ASN A 73 11.78 -9.43 -4.20
C ASN A 73 10.54 -8.70 -4.74
N VAL A 74 10.25 -7.49 -4.22
CA VAL A 74 9.21 -6.61 -4.78
C VAL A 74 9.82 -5.85 -5.95
N GLN A 75 9.17 -5.95 -7.11
CA GLN A 75 9.69 -5.39 -8.37
C GLN A 75 9.47 -3.88 -8.43
N GLU A 76 8.26 -3.43 -8.08
CA GLU A 76 7.91 -2.02 -7.94
C GLU A 76 6.86 -1.86 -6.84
N VAL A 77 6.88 -0.73 -6.15
CA VAL A 77 5.85 -0.35 -5.17
C VAL A 77 5.53 1.13 -5.31
N VAL A 78 4.25 1.46 -5.25
CA VAL A 78 3.77 2.84 -5.18
C VAL A 78 2.77 2.98 -4.05
N TRP A 79 2.68 4.18 -3.48
CA TRP A 79 1.75 4.48 -2.42
C TRP A 79 1.21 5.90 -2.55
N ARG A 80 0.06 6.17 -1.93
CA ARG A 80 -0.46 7.52 -1.76
C ARG A 80 -1.07 7.67 -0.38
N LYS A 81 -1.08 8.90 0.14
CA LYS A 81 -1.88 9.23 1.32
C LYS A 81 -3.35 9.08 0.95
N VAL A 82 -4.14 8.50 1.84
CA VAL A 82 -5.59 8.53 1.66
C VAL A 82 -6.11 9.81 2.28
N ASP A 83 -6.78 10.62 1.46
CA ASP A 83 -7.43 11.82 1.94
C ASP A 83 -8.48 11.45 2.99
N ARG A 84 -8.44 12.09 4.17
CA ARG A 84 -9.35 11.82 5.28
C ARG A 84 -10.82 12.01 4.89
N ARG A 85 -11.10 12.84 3.88
CA ARG A 85 -12.45 13.06 3.34
C ARG A 85 -13.03 11.83 2.63
N ALA A 86 -12.19 10.92 2.16
CA ALA A 86 -12.61 9.65 1.57
C ALA A 86 -12.78 8.52 2.61
N ILE A 87 -12.44 8.77 3.88
CA ILE A 87 -12.81 7.91 5.00
C ILE A 87 -14.20 8.35 5.43
N ARG A 88 -15.27 7.73 4.90
CA ARG A 88 -16.52 7.76 5.64
C ARG A 88 -16.26 7.03 6.96
N PRO A 89 -16.39 7.68 8.13
CA PRO A 89 -16.52 6.92 9.36
C PRO A 89 -17.74 6.02 9.18
N MET A 90 -17.56 4.72 9.40
CA MET A 90 -18.69 3.83 9.60
C MET A 90 -19.44 4.37 10.82
N PRO A 91 -20.76 4.62 10.77
CA PRO A 91 -21.50 5.09 11.93
C PRO A 91 -21.28 4.09 13.07
N GLN A 92 -20.83 4.56 14.23
CA GLN A 92 -20.68 3.74 15.43
C GLN A 92 -22.03 3.40 16.09
N ASP A 93 -23.13 4.00 15.62
CA ASP A 93 -24.47 3.82 16.18
C ASP A 93 -25.23 2.70 15.47
N SER A 94 -24.72 1.47 15.58
CA SER A 94 -25.48 0.26 15.25
C SER A 94 -25.35 -0.76 16.38
N THR A 95 -25.56 -0.32 17.61
CA THR A 95 -26.07 -1.19 18.66
C THR A 95 -27.54 -1.47 18.35
N PRO A 96 -27.95 -2.72 18.08
CA PRO A 96 -29.36 -3.06 18.07
C PRO A 96 -29.87 -2.96 19.52
N ASP A 97 -30.87 -2.13 19.74
CA ASP A 97 -31.65 -2.12 20.97
C ASP A 97 -32.29 -3.52 21.11
N TYR A 98 -31.86 -4.25 22.15
CA TYR A 98 -32.55 -5.44 22.67
C TYR A 98 -33.42 -5.04 23.84
#